data_AF-A0A3B0SIF2-F1
#
_entry.id   AF-A0A3B0SIF2-F1
#
_cell.length_a   1.000
_cell.length_b   1.000
_cell.length_c   1.000
_cell.angle_alpha   90.00
_cell.angle_beta   90.00
_cell.angle_gamma   90.00
#
_symmetry.space_group_name_H-M   'P 1'
#
loop_
_entity.id
_entity.type
_entity.pdbx_description
1 polymer ?
#
loop_
_entity_poly.entity_id
_entity_poly.type
_entity_poly.pdbx_seq_one_letter_code
_entity_poly.pdbx_strand_id
1 'polypeptide(L)'
;MGSGRTTVTRGEWTRAVTIALTISLLTAPVSAAQDTADLPTFTGDEFNQLFTEADLDNLAPIGPAPSITGDSVIDERIRSVGEDRGYVRRPLPAGALTTVDGLPIQPDAAEAWRDLKAAAQQAGHTLGLRSAYRSHATQRIILLRRLTSYSTAAIDYRLRTVATPGYSKHHTGYAIDITQPGYSLFEFKNSPAYSWLAADNYENAKRYGWIPSYPPDASRQGPEPEAWEFTFVGVDNIRCFGFSASPDDRFCDDTESPFLDDIEWLAAVGITKGCNAQGDRFCPDDPVTRAQMAALIHRALPDLPRGLPTSFTDDDGSMFEADIEWLAATGVTRGCNPPANTEFCPNDPVTRAQMAAFLTRALDLPDATISNPFIDDDGSIFEADIARLAAASITRGCNPPANDRFCPNTVVTRAQMAAFLHRALDA
;
A
#
# COMPACT_ATOMS: atom_id res chain seq x y z
N MET A 1 -44.91 54.48 -8.47
CA MET A 1 -44.48 55.34 -9.60
C MET A 1 -43.72 56.49 -8.95
N GLY A 2 -42.40 56.64 -9.05
CA GLY A 2 -41.52 56.71 -10.24
C GLY A 2 -41.05 58.19 -10.35
N SER A 3 -39.81 58.58 -10.68
CA SER A 3 -38.58 57.95 -11.20
C SER A 3 -37.38 58.74 -10.61
N GLY A 4 -36.11 58.29 -10.45
CA GLY A 4 -35.18 57.70 -11.42
C GLY A 4 -34.72 58.73 -12.47
N ARG A 5 -33.43 59.01 -12.76
CA ARG A 5 -32.13 58.36 -12.42
C ARG A 5 -31.13 59.44 -11.87
N THR A 6 -29.79 59.58 -12.09
CA THR A 6 -28.78 58.97 -13.00
C THR A 6 -27.31 59.22 -12.54
N THR A 7 -26.43 58.22 -12.70
CA THR A 7 -24.96 58.25 -12.98
C THR A 7 -23.93 59.12 -12.23
N VAL A 8 -23.16 58.48 -11.33
CA VAL A 8 -21.75 57.98 -11.50
C VAL A 8 -20.66 58.87 -12.16
N THR A 9 -19.49 58.97 -11.47
CA THR A 9 -18.11 58.99 -12.02
C THR A 9 -17.12 58.24 -11.09
N ARG A 10 -15.87 57.96 -11.55
CA ARG A 10 -14.84 57.09 -10.90
C ARG A 10 -13.69 57.85 -10.19
N GLY A 11 -13.02 57.16 -9.26
CA GLY A 11 -11.63 57.41 -8.77
C GLY A 11 -11.50 57.14 -7.25
N GLU A 12 -10.78 56.14 -6.74
CA GLU A 12 -9.30 55.95 -6.70
C GLU A 12 -8.57 57.14 -6.03
N TRP A 13 -7.75 57.07 -4.97
CA TRP A 13 -6.96 56.01 -4.26
C TRP A 13 -6.62 56.55 -2.82
N THR A 14 -6.27 55.84 -1.73
CA THR A 14 -6.13 54.43 -1.28
C THR A 14 -6.20 54.39 0.28
N ARG A 15 -6.45 53.24 0.92
CA ARG A 15 -5.98 52.97 2.31
C ARG A 15 -5.27 51.61 2.38
N ALA A 16 -4.09 51.57 3.01
CA ALA A 16 -3.33 50.34 3.19
C ALA A 16 -3.91 49.48 4.33
N VAL A 17 -4.16 48.20 4.05
CA VAL A 17 -4.41 47.16 5.05
C VAL A 17 -3.23 46.20 5.01
N THR A 18 -2.46 46.13 6.10
CA THR A 18 -1.33 45.20 6.21
C THR A 18 -1.85 43.79 6.44
N ILE A 19 -2.18 43.08 5.36
CA ILE A 19 -2.46 41.64 5.42
C ILE A 19 -1.14 40.93 5.73
N ALA A 20 -1.04 40.37 6.94
CA ALA A 20 0.06 39.49 7.32
C ALA A 20 -0.10 38.18 6.53
N LEU A 21 0.62 38.05 5.42
CA LEU A 21 0.59 36.85 4.59
C LEU A 21 1.40 35.73 5.29
N THR A 22 0.80 35.08 6.28
CA THR A 22 1.29 33.81 6.80
C THR A 22 1.21 32.79 5.68
N ILE A 23 2.35 32.54 5.02
CA ILE A 23 2.49 31.43 4.08
C ILE A 23 2.39 30.15 4.90
N SER A 24 1.16 29.65 5.05
CA SER A 24 0.91 28.32 5.54
C SER A 24 1.43 27.37 4.48
N LEU A 25 2.67 26.92 4.65
CA LEU A 25 3.22 25.83 3.87
C LEU A 25 2.27 24.65 4.05
N LEU A 26 1.60 24.27 2.96
CA LEU A 26 0.94 22.97 2.86
C LEU A 26 2.05 21.92 2.81
N THR A 27 2.59 21.60 3.98
CA THR A 27 3.06 20.25 4.23
C THR A 27 1.88 19.34 3.89
N ALA A 28 2.07 18.42 2.94
CA ALA A 28 1.18 17.26 2.86
C ALA A 28 1.10 16.64 4.26
N PRO A 29 -0.05 16.10 4.68
CA PRO A 29 -0.09 15.33 5.91
C PRO A 29 1.01 14.26 5.83
N VAL A 30 1.91 14.25 6.81
CA VAL A 30 2.68 13.04 7.13
C VAL A 30 1.65 11.95 7.31
N SER A 31 1.86 10.76 6.73
CA SER A 31 0.91 9.68 6.94
C SER A 31 0.78 9.48 8.45
N ALA A 32 -0.45 9.55 8.96
CA ALA A 32 -0.67 9.44 10.39
C ALA A 32 -0.05 8.12 10.86
N ALA A 33 0.66 8.13 11.99
CA ALA A 33 1.15 6.89 12.56
C ALA A 33 -0.06 5.95 12.68
N GLN A 34 -0.04 4.81 11.97
CA GLN A 34 -1.11 3.83 12.08
C GLN A 34 -1.25 3.49 13.57
N ASP A 35 -2.50 3.39 14.05
CA ASP A 35 -2.79 3.34 15.48
C ASP A 35 -2.63 1.91 16.01
N THR A 36 -1.44 1.37 15.76
CA THR A 36 -1.12 -0.04 15.86
C THR A 36 -0.95 -0.45 17.33
N ALA A 37 -2.06 -0.52 18.05
CA ALA A 37 -2.16 -1.45 19.16
C ALA A 37 -1.76 -2.85 18.67
N ASP A 38 -0.93 -3.54 19.46
CA ASP A 38 -0.62 -4.97 19.29
C ASP A 38 0.09 -5.40 17.98
N LEU A 39 1.07 -4.63 17.47
CA LEU A 39 2.03 -5.17 16.48
C LEU A 39 2.84 -6.33 17.08
N PRO A 40 2.89 -7.52 16.46
CA PRO A 40 3.52 -8.70 17.05
C PRO A 40 4.99 -8.51 17.49
N THR A 41 5.37 -9.17 18.57
CA THR A 41 6.77 -9.31 19.02
C THR A 41 7.46 -10.41 18.22
N PHE A 42 8.71 -10.17 17.80
CA PHE A 42 9.50 -11.11 17.00
C PHE A 42 10.89 -11.33 17.59
N THR A 43 11.32 -12.59 17.63
CA THR A 43 12.74 -12.97 17.75
C THR A 43 13.52 -12.61 16.48
N GLY A 44 14.85 -12.61 16.58
CA GLY A 44 15.74 -12.35 15.45
C GLY A 44 15.62 -13.32 14.28
N ASP A 45 15.20 -14.57 14.53
CA ASP A 45 14.94 -15.54 13.46
C ASP A 45 13.58 -15.29 12.78
N GLU A 46 12.54 -14.92 13.55
CA GLU A 46 11.23 -14.51 12.99
C GLU A 46 11.35 -13.23 12.14
N PHE A 47 12.15 -12.25 12.56
CA PHE A 47 12.48 -11.08 11.72
C PHE A 47 13.13 -11.46 10.37
N ASN A 48 13.99 -12.48 10.35
CA ASN A 48 14.64 -12.94 9.12
C ASN A 48 13.72 -13.79 8.23
N GLN A 49 12.79 -14.53 8.85
CA GLN A 49 11.70 -15.23 8.17
C GLN A 49 10.72 -14.24 7.54
N LEU A 50 10.25 -13.24 8.31
CA LEU A 50 9.37 -12.17 7.85
C LEU A 50 9.90 -11.45 6.60
N PHE A 51 11.18 -11.04 6.54
CA PHE A 51 11.73 -10.48 5.29
C PHE A 51 11.74 -11.45 4.10
N THR A 52 11.78 -12.76 4.37
CA THR A 52 11.88 -13.79 3.34
C THR A 52 10.50 -14.28 2.86
N GLU A 53 9.45 -14.06 3.65
CA GLU A 53 8.06 -14.45 3.38
C GLU A 53 7.14 -13.25 3.08
N ALA A 54 7.58 -12.02 3.34
CA ALA A 54 6.82 -10.80 3.04
C ALA A 54 6.48 -10.71 1.54
N ASP A 55 5.19 -10.50 1.26
CA ASP A 55 4.69 -10.21 -0.08
C ASP A 55 5.14 -8.79 -0.45
N LEU A 56 5.99 -8.69 -1.49
CA LEU A 56 6.73 -7.47 -1.81
C LEU A 56 6.77 -7.24 -3.31
N ASP A 57 6.16 -6.12 -3.70
CA ASP A 57 5.92 -5.74 -5.09
C ASP A 57 7.19 -5.38 -5.88
N ASN A 58 7.02 -5.25 -7.19
CA ASN A 58 8.07 -4.77 -8.10
C ASN A 58 9.40 -5.57 -8.02
N LEU A 59 9.34 -6.88 -7.72
CA LEU A 59 10.50 -7.78 -7.68
C LEU A 59 10.45 -8.78 -8.85
N ALA A 60 11.58 -8.92 -9.56
CA ALA A 60 11.73 -9.91 -10.62
C ALA A 60 12.06 -11.30 -10.06
N PRO A 61 11.64 -12.40 -10.73
CA PRO A 61 12.04 -13.76 -10.34
C PRO A 61 13.57 -13.91 -10.19
N ILE A 62 14.00 -14.72 -9.21
CA ILE A 62 15.43 -14.88 -8.88
C ILE A 62 16.18 -15.51 -10.05
N GLY A 63 16.89 -14.68 -10.80
CA GLY A 63 17.69 -15.09 -11.96
C GLY A 63 18.95 -15.90 -11.63
N PRO A 64 19.74 -16.28 -12.65
CA PRO A 64 20.98 -17.03 -12.47
C PRO A 64 21.96 -16.29 -11.55
N ALA A 65 22.80 -17.04 -10.84
CA ALA A 65 23.76 -16.45 -9.91
C ALA A 65 24.81 -15.60 -10.66
N PRO A 66 25.08 -14.35 -10.23
CA PRO A 66 26.09 -13.52 -10.87
C PRO A 66 27.49 -14.11 -10.68
N SER A 67 28.39 -13.85 -11.64
CA SER A 67 29.81 -14.16 -11.47
C SER A 67 30.49 -13.13 -10.56
N ILE A 68 31.39 -13.62 -9.71
CA ILE A 68 32.01 -12.87 -8.61
C ILE A 68 33.45 -12.56 -8.97
N THR A 69 34.25 -13.56 -9.32
CA THR A 69 35.67 -13.45 -9.69
C THR A 69 35.87 -13.61 -11.20
N GLY A 70 35.10 -14.49 -11.83
CA GLY A 70 35.32 -14.97 -13.21
C GLY A 70 35.84 -16.41 -13.28
N ASP A 71 36.22 -17.00 -12.15
CA ASP A 71 36.52 -18.43 -11.98
C ASP A 71 35.31 -19.11 -11.32
N SER A 72 34.76 -20.16 -11.95
CA SER A 72 33.54 -20.82 -11.46
C SER A 72 33.75 -21.60 -10.16
N VAL A 73 34.95 -22.12 -9.90
CA VAL A 73 35.27 -22.89 -8.68
C VAL A 73 35.45 -21.96 -7.49
N ILE A 74 36.03 -20.78 -7.71
CA ILE A 74 36.14 -19.73 -6.69
C ILE A 74 34.78 -19.08 -6.43
N ASP A 75 34.02 -18.77 -7.49
CA ASP A 75 32.66 -18.22 -7.36
C ASP A 75 31.76 -19.14 -6.54
N GLU A 76 31.78 -20.44 -6.80
CA GLU A 76 30.97 -21.42 -6.07
C GLU A 76 31.41 -21.58 -4.61
N ARG A 77 32.72 -21.53 -4.33
CA ARG A 77 33.22 -21.50 -2.95
C ARG A 77 32.73 -20.27 -2.18
N ILE A 78 32.62 -19.11 -2.83
CA ILE A 78 32.09 -17.88 -2.20
C ILE A 78 30.58 -17.99 -1.95
N ARG A 79 29.83 -18.69 -2.81
CA ARG A 79 28.40 -18.98 -2.59
C ARG A 79 28.19 -19.94 -1.44
N SER A 80 28.80 -21.12 -1.48
CA SER A 80 28.68 -22.15 -0.43
C SER A 80 29.05 -21.60 0.96
N VAL A 81 30.18 -20.89 1.11
CA VAL A 81 30.55 -20.29 2.41
C VAL A 81 29.59 -19.18 2.86
N GLY A 82 28.88 -18.53 1.92
CA GLY A 82 27.81 -17.60 2.26
C GLY A 82 26.53 -18.30 2.70
N GLU A 83 26.11 -19.32 1.97
CA GLU A 83 24.90 -20.11 2.23
C GLU A 83 25.04 -20.90 3.55
N ASP A 84 26.23 -21.41 3.86
CA ASP A 84 26.62 -22.00 5.15
C ASP A 84 26.43 -21.03 6.33
N ARG A 85 26.54 -19.71 6.09
CA ARG A 85 26.29 -18.66 7.10
C ARG A 85 24.84 -18.16 7.14
N GLY A 86 23.99 -18.58 6.20
CA GLY A 86 22.60 -18.11 6.10
C GLY A 86 22.33 -17.05 5.02
N TYR A 87 23.27 -16.76 4.12
CA TYR A 87 22.96 -15.91 2.98
C TYR A 87 22.02 -16.63 1.99
N VAL A 88 20.85 -16.03 1.75
CA VAL A 88 19.86 -16.49 0.77
C VAL A 88 19.95 -15.64 -0.50
N ARG A 89 19.77 -16.25 -1.67
CA ARG A 89 19.68 -15.54 -2.96
C ARG A 89 18.53 -14.54 -2.93
N ARG A 90 18.75 -13.32 -3.43
CA ARG A 90 17.72 -12.25 -3.47
C ARG A 90 17.41 -11.82 -4.92
N PRO A 91 16.17 -11.36 -5.19
CA PRO A 91 15.77 -10.83 -6.48
C PRO A 91 16.37 -9.43 -6.76
N LEU A 92 16.10 -8.92 -7.96
CA LEU A 92 16.30 -7.52 -8.35
C LEU A 92 14.93 -6.86 -8.59
N PRO A 93 14.84 -5.52 -8.67
CA PRO A 93 13.60 -4.84 -9.03
C PRO A 93 13.17 -5.22 -10.46
N ALA A 94 11.87 -5.37 -10.68
CA ALA A 94 11.29 -5.66 -11.99
C ALA A 94 11.15 -4.41 -12.87
N GLY A 95 10.80 -3.28 -12.26
CA GLY A 95 10.53 -2.00 -12.91
C GLY A 95 11.37 -0.85 -12.35
N ALA A 96 10.79 0.35 -12.38
CA ALA A 96 11.49 1.57 -11.98
C ALA A 96 11.66 1.67 -10.46
N LEU A 97 12.80 2.21 -10.03
CA LEU A 97 13.02 2.69 -8.66
C LEU A 97 12.83 4.20 -8.60
N THR A 98 12.38 4.71 -7.45
CA THR A 98 12.40 6.15 -7.16
C THR A 98 13.72 6.54 -6.47
N THR A 99 13.83 7.78 -5.97
CA THR A 99 15.05 8.28 -5.31
C THR A 99 14.72 9.12 -4.09
N VAL A 100 15.42 8.86 -2.97
CA VAL A 100 15.37 9.70 -1.75
C VAL A 100 16.79 9.95 -1.25
N ASP A 101 17.07 11.16 -0.77
CA ASP A 101 18.41 11.63 -0.33
C ASP A 101 19.53 11.34 -1.35
N GLY A 102 19.19 11.26 -2.65
CA GLY A 102 20.10 10.95 -3.76
C GLY A 102 20.37 9.45 -4.00
N LEU A 103 19.67 8.56 -3.30
CA LEU A 103 19.84 7.11 -3.37
C LEU A 103 18.61 6.42 -3.98
N PRO A 104 18.79 5.45 -4.89
CA PRO A 104 17.68 4.71 -5.50
C PRO A 104 17.05 3.73 -4.49
N ILE A 105 15.72 3.63 -4.50
CA ILE A 105 14.91 2.87 -3.52
C ILE A 105 13.55 2.50 -4.14
N GLN A 106 12.90 1.43 -3.65
CA GLN A 106 11.54 1.07 -4.07
C GLN A 106 10.53 2.18 -3.73
N PRO A 107 9.45 2.38 -4.51
CA PRO A 107 8.49 3.49 -4.31
C PRO A 107 7.89 3.53 -2.90
N ASP A 108 7.37 2.40 -2.43
CA ASP A 108 6.64 2.25 -1.16
C ASP A 108 7.60 2.42 0.03
N ALA A 109 8.79 1.81 -0.05
CA ALA A 109 9.86 2.06 0.90
C ALA A 109 10.36 3.53 0.90
N ALA A 110 10.22 4.26 -0.21
CA ALA A 110 10.57 5.68 -0.26
C ALA A 110 9.56 6.55 0.50
N GLU A 111 8.29 6.15 0.52
CA GLU A 111 7.21 6.79 1.29
C GLU A 111 7.35 6.46 2.77
N ALA A 112 7.39 5.17 3.10
CA ALA A 112 7.64 4.68 4.45
C ALA A 112 8.93 5.23 5.10
N TRP A 113 9.99 5.47 4.31
CA TRP A 113 11.20 6.15 4.81
C TRP A 113 10.96 7.63 5.14
N ARG A 114 10.14 8.36 4.36
CA ARG A 114 9.79 9.76 4.65
C ARG A 114 8.98 9.86 5.94
N ASP A 115 7.99 8.98 6.11
CA ASP A 115 7.14 8.99 7.32
C ASP A 115 7.93 8.56 8.57
N LEU A 116 8.74 7.49 8.50
CA LEU A 116 9.64 7.12 9.60
C LEU A 116 10.61 8.27 9.97
N LYS A 117 11.16 8.96 8.97
CA LYS A 117 12.06 10.11 9.16
C LYS A 117 11.33 11.33 9.74
N ALA A 118 10.05 11.53 9.40
CA ALA A 118 9.20 12.57 9.97
C ALA A 118 8.81 12.25 11.43
N ALA A 119 8.43 11.01 11.72
CA ALA A 119 8.10 10.53 13.06
C ALA A 119 9.30 10.61 14.01
N ALA A 120 10.47 10.14 13.56
CA ALA A 120 11.73 10.31 14.27
C ALA A 120 12.00 11.80 14.59
N GLN A 121 11.77 12.69 13.62
CA GLN A 121 12.01 14.12 13.79
C GLN A 121 11.01 14.79 14.75
N GLN A 122 9.77 14.28 14.85
CA GLN A 122 8.80 14.68 15.89
C GLN A 122 9.23 14.17 17.28
N ALA A 123 9.78 12.97 17.37
CA ALA A 123 10.37 12.40 18.58
C ALA A 123 11.72 13.05 18.99
N GLY A 124 12.27 13.97 18.19
CA GLY A 124 13.51 14.69 18.46
C GLY A 124 14.79 14.01 17.91
N HIS A 125 14.64 13.02 17.04
CA HIS A 125 15.73 12.27 16.40
C HIS A 125 15.88 12.62 14.91
N THR A 126 17.10 12.85 14.45
CA THR A 126 17.36 13.14 13.02
C THR A 126 18.00 11.94 12.33
N LEU A 127 17.24 11.24 11.49
CA LEU A 127 17.74 10.11 10.68
C LEU A 127 18.37 10.58 9.36
N GLY A 128 19.47 9.94 8.97
CA GLY A 128 20.16 10.16 7.69
C GLY A 128 20.33 8.85 6.90
N LEU A 129 19.94 8.85 5.63
CA LEU A 129 20.07 7.71 4.73
C LEU A 129 21.53 7.59 4.24
N ARG A 130 22.14 6.41 4.35
CA ARG A 130 23.56 6.19 4.00
C ARG A 130 23.75 5.32 2.75
N SER A 131 22.88 4.35 2.50
CA SER A 131 22.74 3.66 1.22
C SER A 131 21.35 3.00 1.12
N ALA A 132 20.96 2.60 -0.09
CA ALA A 132 19.69 1.93 -0.37
C ALA A 132 19.91 0.86 -1.47
N TYR A 133 19.21 0.88 -2.61
CA TYR A 133 19.41 -0.11 -3.68
C TYR A 133 20.88 -0.20 -4.15
N ARG A 134 21.33 -1.44 -4.36
CA ARG A 134 22.71 -1.76 -4.73
C ARG A 134 22.76 -2.92 -5.72
N SER A 135 23.27 -2.65 -6.93
CA SER A 135 23.35 -3.66 -7.99
C SER A 135 24.41 -4.74 -7.74
N HIS A 136 24.25 -5.90 -8.39
CA HIS A 136 25.22 -7.01 -8.38
C HIS A 136 26.66 -6.53 -8.70
N ALA A 137 26.82 -5.63 -9.67
CA ALA A 137 28.13 -5.10 -10.07
C ALA A 137 28.77 -4.25 -8.96
N THR A 138 27.98 -3.41 -8.28
CA THR A 138 28.45 -2.61 -7.13
C THR A 138 28.83 -3.51 -5.95
N GLN A 139 27.99 -4.48 -5.60
CA GLN A 139 28.30 -5.44 -4.53
C GLN A 139 29.55 -6.26 -4.86
N ARG A 140 29.76 -6.65 -6.12
CA ARG A 140 30.96 -7.36 -6.59
C ARG A 140 32.22 -6.52 -6.37
N ILE A 141 32.19 -5.24 -6.70
CA ILE A 141 33.32 -4.32 -6.47
C ILE A 141 33.62 -4.19 -4.97
N ILE A 142 32.58 -4.11 -4.12
CA ILE A 142 32.73 -4.01 -2.66
C ILE A 142 33.35 -5.28 -2.06
N LEU A 143 32.89 -6.47 -2.49
CA LEU A 143 33.43 -7.76 -2.03
C LEU A 143 34.89 -7.95 -2.47
N LEU A 144 35.18 -7.84 -3.78
CA LEU A 144 36.52 -8.08 -4.31
C LEU A 144 37.57 -7.13 -3.74
N ARG A 145 37.23 -5.85 -3.51
CA ARG A 145 38.15 -4.86 -2.88
C ARG A 145 38.47 -5.16 -1.42
N ARG A 146 37.71 -6.03 -0.76
CA ARG A 146 37.85 -6.37 0.66
C ARG A 146 38.25 -7.84 0.90
N LEU A 147 38.36 -8.67 -0.14
CA LEU A 147 38.93 -10.02 -0.07
C LEU A 147 40.47 -9.95 -0.10
N THR A 148 41.13 -10.65 0.83
CA THR A 148 42.60 -10.73 0.89
C THR A 148 43.15 -11.96 0.17
N SER A 149 42.35 -13.02 0.04
CA SER A 149 42.63 -14.23 -0.75
C SER A 149 41.34 -15.00 -1.03
N TYR A 150 41.40 -16.03 -1.88
CA TYR A 150 40.30 -16.97 -2.16
C TYR A 150 40.37 -18.27 -1.33
N SER A 151 41.03 -18.21 -0.16
CA SER A 151 40.98 -19.26 0.85
C SER A 151 39.67 -19.22 1.62
N THR A 152 39.15 -20.37 2.03
CA THR A 152 37.86 -20.49 2.75
C THR A 152 37.79 -19.59 3.99
N ALA A 153 38.90 -19.49 4.75
CA ALA A 153 38.98 -18.64 5.94
C ALA A 153 38.93 -17.13 5.62
N ALA A 154 39.57 -16.68 4.53
CA ALA A 154 39.48 -15.28 4.11
C ALA A 154 38.11 -14.93 3.51
N ILE A 155 37.42 -15.93 2.92
CA ILE A 155 36.05 -15.80 2.45
C ILE A 155 35.08 -15.69 3.64
N ASP A 156 35.08 -16.62 4.61
CA ASP A 156 34.24 -16.51 5.82
C ASP A 156 34.44 -15.17 6.53
N TYR A 157 35.70 -14.81 6.81
CA TYR A 157 36.02 -13.56 7.50
C TYR A 157 35.46 -12.32 6.78
N ARG A 158 35.40 -12.36 5.45
CA ARG A 158 34.84 -11.27 4.63
C ARG A 158 33.31 -11.29 4.61
N LEU A 159 32.71 -12.47 4.52
CA LEU A 159 31.25 -12.66 4.50
C LEU A 159 30.59 -12.40 5.86
N ARG A 160 31.36 -12.20 6.94
CA ARG A 160 30.85 -11.63 8.20
C ARG A 160 30.30 -10.21 8.08
N THR A 161 30.77 -9.39 7.14
CA THR A 161 30.42 -7.95 7.09
C THR A 161 30.32 -7.39 5.65
N VAL A 162 30.07 -8.25 4.65
CA VAL A 162 29.69 -7.89 3.27
C VAL A 162 29.09 -9.12 2.62
N ALA A 163 27.87 -9.00 2.12
CA ALA A 163 27.19 -10.08 1.41
C ALA A 163 27.81 -10.38 0.03
N THR A 164 27.61 -11.61 -0.44
CA THR A 164 27.93 -12.01 -1.81
C THR A 164 27.01 -11.28 -2.83
N PRO A 165 27.50 -10.95 -4.05
CA PRO A 165 26.64 -10.45 -5.13
C PRO A 165 25.47 -11.39 -5.39
N GLY A 166 24.24 -10.87 -5.39
CA GLY A 166 23.00 -11.66 -5.48
C GLY A 166 22.48 -12.22 -4.16
N TYR A 167 23.05 -11.83 -3.01
CA TYR A 167 22.63 -12.26 -1.66
C TYR A 167 22.40 -11.11 -0.65
N SER A 168 22.90 -9.89 -0.90
CA SER A 168 22.58 -8.70 -0.06
C SER A 168 21.10 -8.33 -0.19
N LYS A 169 20.44 -7.93 0.90
CA LYS A 169 19.05 -7.44 0.83
C LYS A 169 18.91 -6.15 0.01
N HIS A 170 19.94 -5.30 -0.03
CA HIS A 170 19.99 -4.11 -0.89
C HIS A 170 19.81 -4.38 -2.40
N HIS A 171 19.91 -5.64 -2.88
CA HIS A 171 19.57 -5.97 -4.27
C HIS A 171 18.07 -5.83 -4.56
N THR A 172 17.18 -5.98 -3.57
CA THR A 172 15.72 -5.84 -3.77
C THR A 172 15.26 -4.38 -3.86
N GLY A 173 16.10 -3.44 -3.41
CA GLY A 173 15.75 -2.03 -3.27
C GLY A 173 14.90 -1.69 -2.05
N TYR A 174 14.54 -2.67 -1.21
CA TYR A 174 13.79 -2.50 0.04
C TYR A 174 14.68 -2.32 1.29
N ALA A 175 16.00 -2.57 1.21
CA ALA A 175 16.92 -2.42 2.34
C ALA A 175 17.74 -1.11 2.31
N ILE A 176 17.92 -0.50 3.48
CA ILE A 176 18.59 0.80 3.68
C ILE A 176 19.61 0.75 4.82
N ASP A 177 20.67 1.57 4.71
CA ASP A 177 21.58 1.88 5.81
C ASP A 177 21.14 3.19 6.50
N ILE A 178 20.81 3.15 7.78
CA ILE A 178 20.43 4.33 8.59
C ILE A 178 21.65 4.86 9.38
N THR A 179 21.75 6.18 9.52
CA THR A 179 22.71 6.85 10.40
C THR A 179 22.07 8.01 11.16
N GLN A 180 22.75 8.56 12.17
CA GLN A 180 22.40 9.81 12.85
C GLN A 180 23.56 10.80 12.66
N PRO A 181 23.32 12.10 12.39
CA PRO A 181 24.38 13.11 12.43
C PRO A 181 25.18 13.05 13.73
N GLY A 182 26.52 13.10 13.61
CA GLY A 182 27.46 12.95 14.71
C GLY A 182 28.00 11.52 14.94
N TYR A 183 27.40 10.50 14.30
CA TYR A 183 27.80 9.09 14.45
C TYR A 183 28.27 8.49 13.12
N SER A 184 29.31 7.65 13.12
CA SER A 184 29.60 6.81 11.96
C SER A 184 28.63 5.60 11.88
N LEU A 185 28.61 4.91 10.74
CA LEU A 185 27.70 3.79 10.49
C LEU A 185 27.79 2.69 11.57
N PHE A 186 29.01 2.29 11.93
CA PHE A 186 29.27 1.27 12.96
C PHE A 186 29.00 1.75 14.40
N GLU A 187 28.90 3.08 14.59
CA GLU A 187 28.58 3.71 15.88
C GLU A 187 27.09 4.05 15.99
N PHE A 188 26.28 3.89 14.93
CA PHE A 188 24.86 4.24 14.92
C PHE A 188 24.09 3.55 16.06
N LYS A 189 24.46 2.30 16.40
CA LYS A 189 23.93 1.54 17.54
C LYS A 189 24.10 2.21 18.92
N ASN A 190 24.99 3.20 19.03
CA ASN A 190 25.25 4.00 20.23
C ASN A 190 24.50 5.35 20.20
N SER A 191 23.66 5.60 19.19
CA SER A 191 22.94 6.86 19.00
C SER A 191 21.52 6.82 19.58
N PRO A 192 21.00 7.96 20.09
CA PRO A 192 19.61 8.05 20.54
C PRO A 192 18.60 7.62 19.48
N ALA A 193 18.86 7.92 18.20
CA ALA A 193 18.02 7.48 17.09
C ALA A 193 17.91 5.94 16.98
N TYR A 194 19.01 5.21 17.17
CA TYR A 194 18.95 3.75 17.20
C TYR A 194 18.20 3.24 18.43
N SER A 195 18.43 3.84 19.61
CA SER A 195 17.68 3.48 20.82
C SER A 195 16.18 3.68 20.68
N TRP A 196 15.74 4.69 19.92
CA TRP A 196 14.33 4.91 19.58
C TRP A 196 13.81 3.88 18.56
N LEU A 197 14.53 3.65 17.46
CA LEU A 197 14.16 2.64 16.44
C LEU A 197 14.08 1.21 16.99
N ALA A 198 14.93 0.87 17.97
CA ALA A 198 15.03 -0.46 18.57
C ALA A 198 14.22 -0.62 19.87
N ALA A 199 13.49 0.41 20.31
CA ALA A 199 12.59 0.33 21.46
C ALA A 199 11.50 -0.73 21.20
N ASP A 200 11.10 -1.42 22.27
CA ASP A 200 9.88 -2.25 22.34
C ASP A 200 9.72 -3.21 21.14
N ASN A 201 10.73 -4.05 20.93
CA ASN A 201 10.81 -5.01 19.81
C ASN A 201 10.76 -4.33 18.43
N TYR A 202 11.43 -3.16 18.30
CA TYR A 202 11.47 -2.31 17.11
C TYR A 202 10.11 -1.65 16.74
N GLU A 203 9.22 -1.40 17.71
CA GLU A 203 7.87 -0.85 17.46
C GLU A 203 7.88 0.42 16.60
N ASN A 204 8.74 1.39 16.92
CA ASN A 204 8.87 2.65 16.17
C ASN A 204 9.30 2.46 14.71
N ALA A 205 9.96 1.36 14.36
CA ALA A 205 10.27 1.00 12.98
C ALA A 205 9.11 0.22 12.33
N LYS A 206 8.55 -0.75 13.07
CA LYS A 206 7.43 -1.61 12.61
C LYS A 206 6.19 -0.80 12.22
N ARG A 207 5.86 0.26 12.97
CA ARG A 207 4.79 1.24 12.68
C ARG A 207 4.86 1.90 11.30
N TYR A 208 6.02 1.82 10.63
CA TYR A 208 6.23 2.33 9.27
C TYR A 208 6.70 1.22 8.32
N GLY A 209 6.41 -0.05 8.62
CA GLY A 209 6.74 -1.19 7.76
C GLY A 209 8.22 -1.58 7.76
N TRP A 210 9.05 -1.06 8.68
CA TRP A 210 10.49 -1.34 8.75
C TRP A 210 10.84 -2.35 9.84
N ILE A 211 11.74 -3.27 9.53
CA ILE A 211 12.32 -4.22 10.48
C ILE A 211 13.87 -4.16 10.46
N PRO A 212 14.55 -4.54 11.55
CA PRO A 212 16.00 -4.75 11.53
C PRO A 212 16.36 -5.80 10.47
N SER A 213 17.36 -5.52 9.63
CA SER A 213 17.80 -6.50 8.64
C SER A 213 18.53 -7.67 9.29
N TYR A 214 19.45 -7.36 10.21
CA TYR A 214 20.32 -8.35 10.82
C TYR A 214 20.32 -8.21 12.35
N PRO A 215 19.21 -8.61 13.02
CA PRO A 215 19.06 -8.50 14.48
C PRO A 215 20.11 -9.30 15.28
N PRO A 216 20.36 -8.94 16.55
CA PRO A 216 21.50 -9.45 17.33
C PRO A 216 21.34 -10.89 17.85
N ASP A 217 20.12 -11.40 17.88
CA ASP A 217 19.71 -12.67 18.48
C ASP A 217 19.37 -13.77 17.45
N ALA A 218 19.37 -13.45 16.15
CA ALA A 218 19.17 -14.42 15.07
C ALA A 218 20.28 -15.48 15.02
N SER A 219 19.90 -16.74 14.80
CA SER A 219 20.83 -17.88 14.79
C SER A 219 21.62 -18.00 13.48
N ARG A 220 21.03 -17.65 12.32
CA ARG A 220 21.65 -17.84 11.00
C ARG A 220 21.11 -16.86 9.93
N GLN A 221 21.82 -15.75 9.72
CA GLN A 221 21.37 -14.65 8.85
C GLN A 221 22.34 -14.16 7.76
N GLY A 222 23.56 -14.71 7.69
CA GLY A 222 24.61 -14.30 6.74
C GLY A 222 25.74 -13.49 7.40
N PRO A 223 25.62 -12.14 7.52
CA PRO A 223 26.60 -11.33 8.20
C PRO A 223 26.47 -11.47 9.74
N GLU A 224 27.39 -10.84 10.45
CA GLU A 224 27.26 -10.49 11.86
C GLU A 224 26.29 -9.29 12.00
N PRO A 225 25.67 -9.05 13.17
CA PRO A 225 24.57 -8.08 13.30
C PRO A 225 24.92 -6.65 12.86
N GLU A 226 24.22 -6.16 11.82
CA GLU A 226 24.41 -4.82 11.24
C GLU A 226 23.28 -3.89 11.71
N ALA A 227 23.45 -3.31 12.91
CA ALA A 227 22.46 -2.45 13.59
C ALA A 227 22.06 -1.14 12.86
N TRP A 228 22.58 -0.92 11.65
CA TRP A 228 22.23 0.17 10.74
C TRP A 228 21.43 -0.30 9.53
N GLU A 229 21.48 -1.58 9.13
CA GLU A 229 20.73 -2.07 7.97
C GLU A 229 19.30 -2.40 8.43
N PHE A 230 18.33 -1.67 7.90
CA PHE A 230 16.90 -1.92 8.07
C PHE A 230 16.30 -2.32 6.73
N THR A 231 15.21 -3.07 6.73
CA THR A 231 14.52 -3.48 5.51
C THR A 231 13.02 -3.24 5.63
N PHE A 232 12.44 -2.67 4.58
CA PHE A 232 11.00 -2.50 4.48
C PHE A 232 10.35 -3.83 4.11
N VAL A 233 9.30 -4.17 4.83
CA VAL A 233 8.38 -5.28 4.55
C VAL A 233 6.94 -4.80 4.40
N GLY A 234 6.60 -3.57 4.82
CA GLY A 234 5.21 -3.09 4.90
C GLY A 234 4.52 -3.51 6.20
N VAL A 235 3.53 -2.72 6.63
CA VAL A 235 2.88 -2.93 7.94
C VAL A 235 2.02 -4.18 7.94
N ASP A 236 1.32 -4.49 6.85
CA ASP A 236 0.45 -5.68 6.82
C ASP A 236 1.26 -6.98 6.79
N ASN A 237 2.44 -7.02 6.17
CA ASN A 237 3.35 -8.15 6.33
C ASN A 237 3.82 -8.34 7.79
N ILE A 238 3.95 -7.26 8.58
CA ILE A 238 4.23 -7.33 10.02
C ILE A 238 2.99 -7.80 10.81
N ARG A 239 1.83 -7.17 10.58
CA ARG A 239 0.58 -7.43 11.31
C ARG A 239 0.10 -8.89 11.09
N CYS A 240 0.25 -9.39 9.87
CA CYS A 240 -0.15 -10.74 9.46
C CYS A 240 0.86 -11.84 9.74
N PHE A 241 2.05 -11.56 10.28
CA PHE A 241 3.08 -12.59 10.42
C PHE A 241 2.67 -13.67 11.42
N GLY A 242 2.51 -14.90 10.95
CA GLY A 242 2.05 -16.03 11.76
C GLY A 242 0.54 -16.04 12.04
N PHE A 243 -0.25 -15.17 11.39
CA PHE A 243 -1.71 -15.21 11.46
C PHE A 243 -2.28 -16.52 10.87
N SER A 244 -3.50 -16.89 11.29
CA SER A 244 -4.20 -18.07 10.79
C SER A 244 -5.71 -17.85 10.82
N ALA A 245 -6.28 -17.52 9.66
CA ALA A 245 -7.71 -17.25 9.49
C ALA A 245 -8.60 -18.35 10.08
N SER A 246 -9.57 -17.91 10.88
CA SER A 246 -10.58 -18.71 11.58
C SER A 246 -11.97 -18.53 10.94
N PRO A 247 -13.05 -19.13 11.49
CA PRO A 247 -14.42 -18.82 11.08
C PRO A 247 -14.92 -17.43 11.47
N ASP A 248 -14.39 -16.87 12.55
CA ASP A 248 -14.90 -15.68 13.26
C ASP A 248 -13.93 -14.47 13.20
N ASP A 249 -12.82 -14.64 12.49
CA ASP A 249 -11.69 -13.71 12.27
C ASP A 249 -10.97 -14.23 11.02
N ARG A 250 -11.13 -13.56 9.90
CA ARG A 250 -10.72 -13.98 8.55
C ARG A 250 -9.49 -13.26 8.05
N PHE A 251 -9.29 -12.02 8.47
CA PHE A 251 -8.28 -11.15 7.90
C PHE A 251 -7.43 -10.45 8.97
N CYS A 252 -6.12 -10.55 8.83
CA CYS A 252 -5.17 -9.96 9.77
C CYS A 252 -5.07 -8.42 9.71
N ASP A 253 -5.68 -7.77 8.71
CA ASP A 253 -5.47 -6.36 8.36
C ASP A 253 -6.74 -5.49 8.43
N ASP A 254 -7.89 -6.02 8.86
CA ASP A 254 -9.13 -5.26 9.00
C ASP A 254 -9.52 -4.90 10.45
N THR A 255 -8.75 -5.33 11.45
CA THR A 255 -9.04 -5.10 12.88
C THR A 255 -9.09 -3.63 13.30
N GLU A 256 -8.39 -2.75 12.58
CA GLU A 256 -8.43 -1.28 12.74
C GLU A 256 -9.57 -0.62 11.91
N SER A 257 -10.30 -1.38 11.10
CA SER A 257 -11.34 -0.88 10.18
C SER A 257 -12.62 -0.50 10.93
N PRO A 258 -13.21 0.70 10.68
CA PRO A 258 -14.55 1.05 11.15
C PRO A 258 -15.68 0.27 10.44
N PHE A 259 -15.31 -0.67 9.57
CA PHE A 259 -16.21 -1.55 8.82
C PHE A 259 -15.92 -3.05 9.08
N LEU A 260 -15.19 -3.40 10.16
CA LEU A 260 -14.85 -4.79 10.51
C LEU A 260 -16.04 -5.77 10.39
N ASP A 261 -17.17 -5.46 11.05
CA ASP A 261 -18.40 -6.27 10.99
C ASP A 261 -18.93 -6.45 9.55
N ASP A 262 -18.80 -5.43 8.70
CA ASP A 262 -19.22 -5.47 7.29
C ASP A 262 -18.26 -6.34 6.44
N ILE A 263 -16.97 -6.37 6.79
CA ILE A 263 -15.92 -7.13 6.09
C ILE A 263 -15.99 -8.63 6.43
N GLU A 264 -16.08 -8.95 7.71
CA GLU A 264 -16.23 -10.34 8.19
C GLU A 264 -17.50 -10.98 7.64
N TRP A 265 -18.62 -10.24 7.65
CA TRP A 265 -19.85 -10.69 7.00
C TRP A 265 -19.63 -11.01 5.52
N LEU A 266 -18.94 -10.14 4.77
CA LEU A 266 -18.69 -10.31 3.33
C LEU A 266 -17.88 -11.58 3.01
N ALA A 267 -17.00 -11.98 3.93
CA ALA A 267 -16.24 -13.23 3.85
C ALA A 267 -17.07 -14.44 4.30
N ALA A 268 -17.85 -14.31 5.37
CA ALA A 268 -18.73 -15.37 5.89
C ALA A 268 -19.80 -15.80 4.87
N VAL A 269 -20.35 -14.87 4.08
CA VAL A 269 -21.27 -15.17 2.97
C VAL A 269 -20.57 -15.54 1.66
N GLY A 270 -19.23 -15.47 1.61
CA GLY A 270 -18.41 -15.94 0.48
C GLY A 270 -18.30 -15.00 -0.72
N ILE A 271 -18.66 -13.72 -0.59
CA ILE A 271 -18.55 -12.71 -1.67
C ILE A 271 -17.08 -12.32 -1.90
N THR A 272 -16.29 -12.20 -0.82
CA THR A 272 -14.84 -11.97 -0.87
C THR A 272 -14.03 -13.21 -0.49
N LYS A 273 -12.73 -13.18 -0.84
CA LYS A 273 -11.69 -14.14 -0.40
C LYS A 273 -10.39 -13.41 -0.02
N GLY A 274 -10.49 -12.15 0.36
CA GLY A 274 -9.33 -11.29 0.59
C GLY A 274 -8.78 -10.61 -0.66
N CYS A 275 -7.51 -10.21 -0.62
CA CYS A 275 -6.75 -9.54 -1.68
C CYS A 275 -5.48 -10.30 -2.11
N ASN A 276 -4.87 -11.10 -1.23
CA ASN A 276 -3.61 -11.81 -1.48
C ASN A 276 -3.82 -13.30 -1.84
N ALA A 277 -2.73 -14.02 -2.14
CA ALA A 277 -2.77 -15.41 -2.59
C ALA A 277 -3.16 -16.41 -1.49
N GLN A 278 -2.90 -16.06 -0.22
CA GLN A 278 -3.24 -16.83 0.97
C GLN A 278 -4.73 -16.67 1.34
N GLY A 279 -5.33 -15.54 0.99
CA GLY A 279 -6.72 -15.18 1.31
C GLY A 279 -6.92 -14.74 2.76
N ASP A 280 -5.83 -14.34 3.44
CA ASP A 280 -5.78 -13.93 4.85
C ASP A 280 -5.62 -12.42 5.05
N ARG A 281 -5.54 -11.63 3.97
CA ARG A 281 -5.67 -10.16 3.98
C ARG A 281 -6.90 -9.70 3.25
N PHE A 282 -7.58 -8.70 3.79
CA PHE A 282 -8.68 -8.01 3.12
C PHE A 282 -8.22 -6.81 2.30
N CYS A 283 -7.13 -6.12 2.66
CA CYS A 283 -6.72 -4.83 2.12
C CYS A 283 -7.85 -3.78 2.23
N PRO A 284 -8.19 -3.25 3.42
CA PRO A 284 -9.40 -2.44 3.64
C PRO A 284 -9.40 -1.07 2.93
N ASP A 285 -8.24 -0.40 2.86
CA ASP A 285 -8.12 0.96 2.28
C ASP A 285 -7.88 0.97 0.77
N ASP A 286 -7.57 -0.18 0.18
CA ASP A 286 -7.32 -0.33 -1.26
C ASP A 286 -8.55 0.12 -2.09
N PRO A 287 -8.35 0.85 -3.20
CA PRO A 287 -9.45 1.28 -4.06
C PRO A 287 -10.02 0.10 -4.86
N VAL A 288 -11.35 -0.03 -4.87
CA VAL A 288 -12.02 -1.06 -5.67
C VAL A 288 -11.97 -0.69 -7.14
N THR A 289 -11.37 -1.54 -7.98
CA THR A 289 -11.44 -1.38 -9.44
C THR A 289 -12.82 -1.76 -9.98
N ARG A 290 -13.20 -1.22 -11.14
CA ARG A 290 -14.49 -1.52 -11.76
C ARG A 290 -14.70 -3.02 -12.00
N ALA A 291 -13.64 -3.75 -12.33
CA ALA A 291 -13.68 -5.21 -12.49
C ALA A 291 -13.84 -5.95 -11.15
N GLN A 292 -13.15 -5.52 -10.09
CA GLN A 292 -13.35 -6.06 -8.74
C GLN A 292 -14.79 -5.82 -8.24
N MET A 293 -15.36 -4.64 -8.49
CA MET A 293 -16.76 -4.35 -8.16
C MET A 293 -17.73 -5.26 -8.92
N ALA A 294 -17.49 -5.54 -10.20
CA ALA A 294 -18.31 -6.48 -10.97
C ALA A 294 -18.34 -7.87 -10.31
N ALA A 295 -17.17 -8.36 -9.94
CA ALA A 295 -17.00 -9.64 -9.25
C ALA A 295 -17.67 -9.70 -7.87
N LEU A 296 -17.72 -8.58 -7.14
CA LEU A 296 -18.42 -8.48 -5.86
C LEU A 296 -19.95 -8.44 -6.04
N ILE A 297 -20.46 -7.65 -6.98
CA ILE A 297 -21.91 -7.53 -7.23
C ILE A 297 -22.50 -8.83 -7.80
N HIS A 298 -21.81 -9.49 -8.74
CA HIS A 298 -22.26 -10.78 -9.31
C HIS A 298 -22.34 -11.89 -8.25
N ARG A 299 -21.43 -11.90 -7.26
CA ARG A 299 -21.47 -12.85 -6.13
C ARG A 299 -22.51 -12.48 -5.08
N ALA A 300 -22.81 -11.20 -4.91
CA ALA A 300 -23.89 -10.73 -4.03
C ALA A 300 -25.28 -11.07 -4.58
N LEU A 301 -25.43 -11.15 -5.92
CA LEU A 301 -26.73 -11.31 -6.59
C LEU A 301 -26.71 -12.44 -7.65
N PRO A 302 -26.38 -13.69 -7.29
CA PRO A 302 -26.04 -14.75 -8.26
C PRO A 302 -27.22 -15.27 -9.11
N ASP A 303 -28.46 -14.94 -8.75
CA ASP A 303 -29.68 -15.50 -9.38
C ASP A 303 -30.18 -14.72 -10.61
N LEU A 304 -29.57 -13.59 -11.00
CA LEU A 304 -29.98 -12.87 -12.22
C LEU A 304 -29.57 -13.64 -13.49
N PRO A 305 -30.44 -13.72 -14.51
CA PRO A 305 -30.24 -14.59 -15.67
C PRO A 305 -29.05 -14.17 -16.54
N ARG A 306 -28.21 -15.15 -16.91
CA ARG A 306 -27.07 -14.96 -17.81
C ARG A 306 -27.54 -14.61 -19.22
N GLY A 307 -27.04 -13.50 -19.75
CA GLY A 307 -27.26 -13.09 -21.15
C GLY A 307 -26.29 -13.74 -22.14
N LEU A 308 -26.28 -13.21 -23.36
CA LEU A 308 -25.40 -13.63 -24.46
C LEU A 308 -24.19 -12.67 -24.55
N PRO A 309 -23.00 -13.16 -24.97
CA PRO A 309 -21.73 -12.50 -24.67
C PRO A 309 -21.24 -11.46 -25.68
N THR A 310 -20.21 -10.73 -25.26
CA THR A 310 -19.42 -9.64 -25.87
C THR A 310 -20.16 -8.31 -26.00
N SER A 311 -20.01 -7.47 -24.98
CA SER A 311 -20.54 -6.09 -24.92
C SER A 311 -19.45 -5.00 -24.92
N PHE A 312 -18.26 -5.29 -24.38
CA PHE A 312 -17.12 -4.36 -24.32
C PHE A 312 -15.92 -4.86 -25.14
N THR A 313 -14.89 -4.01 -25.26
CA THR A 313 -13.70 -4.25 -26.12
C THR A 313 -12.36 -4.20 -25.38
N ASP A 314 -12.39 -4.12 -24.04
CA ASP A 314 -11.24 -3.90 -23.16
C ASP A 314 -11.23 -4.79 -21.90
N ASP A 315 -12.20 -5.70 -21.79
CA ASP A 315 -12.29 -6.73 -20.75
C ASP A 315 -11.81 -8.12 -21.20
N ASP A 316 -11.63 -8.35 -22.52
CA ASP A 316 -11.00 -9.54 -23.12
C ASP A 316 -9.74 -9.99 -22.35
N GLY A 317 -9.78 -11.17 -21.73
CA GLY A 317 -8.64 -11.73 -20.98
C GLY A 317 -8.47 -11.19 -19.55
N SER A 318 -9.40 -10.37 -19.06
CA SER A 318 -9.54 -10.06 -17.64
C SER A 318 -9.94 -11.31 -16.86
N MET A 319 -9.39 -11.50 -15.66
CA MET A 319 -9.86 -12.58 -14.76
C MET A 319 -11.31 -12.39 -14.26
N PHE A 320 -11.92 -11.24 -14.56
CA PHE A 320 -13.29 -10.84 -14.21
C PHE A 320 -14.20 -10.68 -15.44
N GLU A 321 -13.76 -11.07 -16.64
CA GLU A 321 -14.52 -10.98 -17.92
C GLU A 321 -15.96 -11.51 -17.77
N ALA A 322 -16.12 -12.69 -17.17
CA ALA A 322 -17.43 -13.30 -16.93
C ALA A 322 -18.33 -12.55 -15.91
N ASP A 323 -17.73 -11.78 -15.00
CA ASP A 323 -18.47 -10.93 -14.03
C ASP A 323 -18.88 -9.60 -14.69
N ILE A 324 -18.03 -9.05 -15.56
CA ILE A 324 -18.27 -7.82 -16.34
C ILE A 324 -19.40 -8.04 -17.35
N GLU A 325 -19.32 -9.13 -18.11
CA GLU A 325 -20.35 -9.51 -19.09
C GLU A 325 -21.69 -9.85 -18.43
N TRP A 326 -21.70 -10.38 -17.20
CA TRP A 326 -22.94 -10.56 -16.44
C TRP A 326 -23.58 -9.21 -16.07
N LEU A 327 -22.80 -8.20 -15.66
CA LEU A 327 -23.34 -6.84 -15.42
C LEU A 327 -23.93 -6.23 -16.69
N ALA A 328 -23.35 -6.51 -17.86
CA ALA A 328 -23.82 -5.98 -19.14
C ALA A 328 -25.12 -6.66 -19.56
N ALA A 329 -25.15 -7.98 -19.50
CA ALA A 329 -26.34 -8.81 -19.74
C ALA A 329 -27.55 -8.42 -18.87
N THR A 330 -27.30 -8.04 -17.62
CA THR A 330 -28.33 -7.62 -16.64
C THR A 330 -28.64 -6.12 -16.70
N GLY A 331 -27.94 -5.33 -17.51
CA GLY A 331 -28.17 -3.88 -17.66
C GLY A 331 -27.67 -3.01 -16.50
N VAL A 332 -26.89 -3.59 -15.59
CA VAL A 332 -26.34 -2.90 -14.41
C VAL A 332 -25.22 -1.93 -14.82
N THR A 333 -24.37 -2.32 -15.77
CA THR A 333 -23.37 -1.44 -16.39
C THR A 333 -23.84 -0.86 -17.72
N ARG A 334 -23.19 0.24 -18.13
CA ARG A 334 -23.34 0.90 -19.43
C ARG A 334 -21.98 1.30 -20.04
N GLY A 335 -20.89 0.68 -19.59
CA GLY A 335 -19.52 1.04 -20.00
C GLY A 335 -18.93 2.25 -19.28
N CYS A 336 -17.90 2.86 -19.87
CA CYS A 336 -17.17 4.02 -19.35
C CYS A 336 -16.88 5.14 -20.38
N ASN A 337 -16.99 4.89 -21.69
CA ASN A 337 -16.59 5.81 -22.77
C ASN A 337 -17.78 6.42 -23.56
N PRO A 338 -18.63 7.27 -22.95
CA PRO A 338 -19.79 7.83 -23.62
C PRO A 338 -19.40 8.82 -24.74
N PRO A 339 -20.18 8.90 -25.84
CA PRO A 339 -21.44 8.21 -26.08
C PRO A 339 -21.28 6.80 -26.69
N ALA A 340 -20.05 6.31 -26.91
CA ALA A 340 -19.81 5.03 -27.57
C ALA A 340 -20.18 3.84 -26.69
N ASN A 341 -19.80 3.88 -25.41
CA ASN A 341 -20.10 2.85 -24.41
C ASN A 341 -19.65 1.42 -24.82
N THR A 342 -18.51 1.33 -25.51
CA THR A 342 -17.86 0.10 -25.97
C THR A 342 -16.72 -0.36 -25.06
N GLU A 343 -16.34 0.44 -24.07
CA GLU A 343 -15.30 0.08 -23.08
C GLU A 343 -15.95 -0.03 -21.69
N PHE A 344 -15.46 -0.98 -20.88
CA PHE A 344 -15.81 -1.12 -19.47
C PHE A 344 -14.83 -0.39 -18.53
N CYS A 345 -13.58 -0.15 -18.94
CA CYS A 345 -12.50 0.38 -18.11
C CYS A 345 -12.25 -0.49 -16.85
N PRO A 346 -11.86 -1.78 -16.99
CA PRO A 346 -11.82 -2.73 -15.86
C PRO A 346 -10.85 -2.36 -14.73
N ASN A 347 -9.75 -1.69 -15.06
CA ASN A 347 -8.69 -1.34 -14.11
C ASN A 347 -8.91 0.01 -13.40
N ASP A 348 -9.86 0.83 -13.86
CA ASP A 348 -10.11 2.14 -13.25
C ASP A 348 -10.78 1.98 -11.87
N PRO A 349 -10.42 2.81 -10.87
CA PRO A 349 -11.06 2.79 -9.56
C PRO A 349 -12.47 3.37 -9.62
N VAL A 350 -13.40 2.77 -8.89
CA VAL A 350 -14.82 3.18 -8.84
C VAL A 350 -14.98 4.41 -7.96
N THR A 351 -15.65 5.46 -8.47
CA THR A 351 -16.08 6.58 -7.61
C THR A 351 -17.39 6.27 -6.86
N ARG A 352 -17.63 6.90 -5.71
CA ARG A 352 -18.85 6.69 -4.92
C ARG A 352 -20.14 6.95 -5.73
N ALA A 353 -20.14 7.95 -6.62
CA ALA A 353 -21.29 8.22 -7.49
C ALA A 353 -21.48 7.16 -8.58
N GLN A 354 -20.39 6.59 -9.11
CA GLN A 354 -20.49 5.43 -9.99
C GLN A 354 -21.05 4.23 -9.23
N MET A 355 -20.50 3.88 -8.05
CA MET A 355 -20.99 2.77 -7.21
C MET A 355 -22.50 2.85 -6.94
N ALA A 356 -23.01 4.04 -6.61
CA ALA A 356 -24.45 4.27 -6.44
C ALA A 356 -25.25 3.90 -7.70
N ALA A 357 -24.72 4.24 -8.88
CA ALA A 357 -25.31 3.94 -10.17
C ALA A 357 -25.27 2.44 -10.55
N PHE A 358 -24.30 1.68 -10.05
CA PHE A 358 -24.30 0.21 -10.18
C PHE A 358 -25.31 -0.42 -9.22
N LEU A 359 -25.25 -0.13 -7.91
CA LEU A 359 -26.16 -0.74 -6.93
C LEU A 359 -27.63 -0.40 -7.19
N THR A 360 -27.94 0.84 -7.62
CA THR A 360 -29.32 1.24 -8.00
C THR A 360 -29.92 0.34 -9.08
N ARG A 361 -29.10 -0.12 -10.04
CA ARG A 361 -29.56 -0.98 -11.16
C ARG A 361 -29.50 -2.46 -10.82
N ALA A 362 -28.54 -2.87 -10.01
CA ALA A 362 -28.42 -4.25 -9.54
C ALA A 362 -29.59 -4.67 -8.64
N LEU A 363 -30.16 -3.72 -7.89
CA LEU A 363 -31.23 -3.93 -6.91
C LEU A 363 -32.62 -3.40 -7.38
N ASP A 364 -32.70 -2.85 -8.60
CA ASP A 364 -33.88 -2.15 -9.16
C ASP A 364 -34.51 -1.14 -8.18
N LEU A 365 -33.68 -0.28 -7.56
CA LEU A 365 -34.15 0.58 -6.47
C LEU A 365 -35.22 1.59 -6.93
N PRO A 366 -36.33 1.73 -6.18
CA PRO A 366 -37.41 2.65 -6.51
C PRO A 366 -36.98 4.12 -6.35
N ASP A 367 -37.71 5.03 -7.00
CA ASP A 367 -37.45 6.47 -6.89
C ASP A 367 -37.51 6.99 -5.45
N ALA A 368 -36.54 7.84 -5.10
CA ALA A 368 -36.39 8.39 -3.76
C ALA A 368 -37.51 9.38 -3.42
N THR A 369 -38.04 9.29 -2.20
CA THR A 369 -39.03 10.24 -1.66
C THR A 369 -38.42 11.59 -1.27
N ILE A 370 -37.09 11.63 -1.09
CA ILE A 370 -36.28 12.83 -0.89
C ILE A 370 -35.30 12.89 -2.07
N SER A 371 -35.44 13.87 -2.95
CA SER A 371 -34.65 13.94 -4.20
C SER A 371 -33.23 14.45 -4.02
N ASN A 372 -32.93 15.14 -2.91
CA ASN A 372 -31.65 15.76 -2.61
C ASN A 372 -31.37 15.56 -1.11
N PRO A 373 -30.68 14.46 -0.73
CA PRO A 373 -30.37 14.15 0.66
C PRO A 373 -28.97 14.60 1.12
N PHE A 374 -28.12 15.06 0.18
CA PHE A 374 -26.76 15.51 0.45
C PHE A 374 -26.50 16.88 -0.22
N ILE A 375 -25.51 17.62 0.28
CA ILE A 375 -25.24 19.01 -0.15
C ILE A 375 -24.08 19.14 -1.15
N ASP A 376 -23.56 18.03 -1.67
CA ASP A 376 -22.37 18.00 -2.53
C ASP A 376 -22.46 17.05 -3.74
N ASP A 377 -23.64 16.48 -4.03
CA ASP A 377 -23.94 15.73 -5.24
C ASP A 377 -24.76 16.52 -6.29
N ASP A 378 -25.20 17.74 -5.99
CA ASP A 378 -25.76 18.73 -6.93
C ASP A 378 -25.02 18.74 -8.28
N GLY A 379 -25.69 18.33 -9.35
CA GLY A 379 -25.12 18.32 -10.71
C GLY A 379 -24.23 17.11 -11.04
N SER A 380 -24.14 16.12 -10.15
CA SER A 380 -23.70 14.77 -10.49
C SER A 380 -24.66 14.15 -11.50
N ILE A 381 -24.14 13.50 -12.55
CA ILE A 381 -24.98 12.71 -13.48
C ILE A 381 -25.65 11.49 -12.81
N PHE A 382 -25.30 11.22 -11.55
CA PHE A 382 -25.81 10.12 -10.73
C PHE A 382 -26.58 10.62 -9.49
N GLU A 383 -26.91 11.92 -9.38
CA GLU A 383 -27.67 12.52 -8.26
C GLU A 383 -28.93 11.69 -7.89
N ALA A 384 -29.70 11.27 -8.90
CA ALA A 384 -30.87 10.41 -8.70
C ALA A 384 -30.52 8.99 -8.19
N ASP A 385 -29.44 8.36 -8.69
CA ASP A 385 -28.99 7.05 -8.21
C ASP A 385 -28.49 7.16 -6.74
N ILE A 386 -27.84 8.26 -6.37
CA ILE A 386 -27.38 8.55 -5.00
C ILE A 386 -28.58 8.74 -4.05
N ALA A 387 -29.59 9.51 -4.47
CA ALA A 387 -30.81 9.71 -3.69
C ALA A 387 -31.55 8.39 -3.41
N ARG A 388 -31.57 7.46 -4.38
CA ARG A 388 -32.15 6.12 -4.21
C ARG A 388 -31.38 5.26 -3.19
N LEU A 389 -30.04 5.27 -3.22
CA LEU A 389 -29.23 4.62 -2.18
C LEU A 389 -29.48 5.19 -0.79
N ALA A 390 -29.74 6.49 -0.67
CA ALA A 390 -30.07 7.13 0.61
C ALA A 390 -31.47 6.73 1.10
N ALA A 391 -32.47 6.69 0.21
CA ALA A 391 -33.81 6.21 0.53
C ALA A 391 -33.83 4.73 0.96
N ALA A 392 -32.96 3.91 0.36
CA ALA A 392 -32.74 2.50 0.75
C ALA A 392 -31.82 2.32 1.97
N SER A 393 -31.36 3.39 2.64
CA SER A 393 -30.42 3.34 3.79
C SER A 393 -29.05 2.68 3.54
N ILE A 394 -28.71 2.40 2.27
CA ILE A 394 -27.45 1.77 1.85
C ILE A 394 -26.27 2.72 2.11
N THR A 395 -26.46 4.03 1.87
CA THR A 395 -25.48 5.07 2.20
C THR A 395 -25.87 5.86 3.46
N ARG A 396 -24.85 6.25 4.23
CA ARG A 396 -24.96 7.16 5.39
C ARG A 396 -24.17 8.47 5.17
N GLY A 397 -23.82 8.81 3.93
CA GLY A 397 -22.93 9.93 3.61
C GLY A 397 -21.43 9.59 3.73
N CYS A 398 -20.58 10.61 3.87
CA CYS A 398 -19.12 10.47 3.95
C CYS A 398 -18.43 11.27 5.08
N ASN A 399 -19.15 12.14 5.81
CA ASN A 399 -18.55 13.10 6.73
C ASN A 399 -19.18 13.05 8.15
N PRO A 400 -18.94 12.00 8.92
CA PRO A 400 -19.48 11.88 10.28
C PRO A 400 -18.94 12.98 11.21
N PRO A 401 -19.71 13.42 12.21
CA PRO A 401 -21.07 12.98 12.54
C PRO A 401 -22.17 13.71 11.74
N ALA A 402 -21.81 14.67 10.88
CA ALA A 402 -22.78 15.51 10.17
C ALA A 402 -23.54 14.74 9.08
N ASN A 403 -22.81 13.92 8.29
CA ASN A 403 -23.36 13.06 7.24
C ASN A 403 -24.24 13.78 6.19
N ASP A 404 -24.02 15.09 6.02
CA ASP A 404 -24.71 15.96 5.05
C ASP A 404 -24.08 15.90 3.65
N ARG A 405 -22.98 15.16 3.46
CA ARG A 405 -22.30 14.97 2.17
C ARG A 405 -22.25 13.51 1.73
N PHE A 406 -22.30 13.29 0.42
CA PHE A 406 -22.09 12.00 -0.21
C PHE A 406 -20.64 11.79 -0.67
N CYS A 407 -19.88 12.84 -0.98
CA CYS A 407 -18.55 12.78 -1.61
C CYS A 407 -18.53 12.04 -2.97
N PRO A 408 -19.31 12.49 -3.99
CA PRO A 408 -19.56 11.72 -5.22
C PRO A 408 -18.30 11.32 -6.02
N ASN A 409 -17.26 12.15 -5.97
CA ASN A 409 -16.05 12.00 -6.80
C ASN A 409 -14.90 11.25 -6.12
N THR A 410 -14.99 10.88 -4.84
CA THR A 410 -13.93 10.08 -4.20
C THR A 410 -14.05 8.61 -4.61
N VAL A 411 -12.91 7.92 -4.67
CA VAL A 411 -12.89 6.47 -4.89
C VAL A 411 -13.50 5.71 -3.71
N VAL A 412 -14.03 4.51 -3.97
CA VAL A 412 -14.55 3.59 -2.96
C VAL A 412 -13.43 2.64 -2.53
N THR A 413 -13.11 2.60 -1.24
CA THR A 413 -12.18 1.59 -0.69
C THR A 413 -12.88 0.25 -0.51
N ARG A 414 -12.14 -0.85 -0.44
CA ARG A 414 -12.70 -2.21 -0.27
C ARG A 414 -13.55 -2.33 1.00
N ALA A 415 -13.15 -1.68 2.09
CA ALA A 415 -13.93 -1.64 3.33
C ALA A 415 -15.25 -0.86 3.18
N GLN A 416 -15.23 0.27 2.45
CA GLN A 416 -16.47 0.98 2.11
C GLN A 416 -17.38 0.14 1.20
N MET A 417 -16.83 -0.64 0.27
CA MET A 417 -17.63 -1.52 -0.59
C MET A 417 -18.29 -2.65 0.18
N ALA A 418 -17.60 -3.28 1.14
CA ALA A 418 -18.20 -4.25 2.06
C ALA A 418 -19.41 -3.64 2.80
N ALA A 419 -19.21 -2.44 3.35
CA ALA A 419 -20.21 -1.65 4.05
C ALA A 419 -21.42 -1.22 3.19
N PHE A 420 -21.24 -1.07 1.87
CA PHE A 420 -22.35 -0.84 0.94
C PHE A 420 -23.07 -2.16 0.59
N LEU A 421 -22.34 -3.25 0.36
CA LEU A 421 -22.93 -4.54 -0.04
C LEU A 421 -23.70 -5.24 1.09
N HIS A 422 -23.21 -5.17 2.33
CA HIS A 422 -23.91 -5.68 3.51
C HIS A 422 -25.29 -5.01 3.65
N ARG A 423 -25.32 -3.67 3.64
CA ARG A 423 -26.57 -2.89 3.73
C ARG A 423 -27.47 -3.04 2.50
N ALA A 424 -26.90 -3.33 1.33
CA ALA A 424 -27.67 -3.59 0.12
C ALA A 424 -28.39 -4.94 0.11
N LEU A 425 -27.93 -5.91 0.90
CA LEU A 425 -28.56 -7.24 1.04
C LEU A 425 -29.42 -7.38 2.32
N ASP A 426 -29.36 -6.39 3.22
CA ASP A 426 -30.22 -6.24 4.40
C ASP A 426 -31.46 -5.34 4.20
N ALA A 427 -31.61 -4.69 3.03
CA ALA A 427 -32.56 -3.59 2.76
C ALA A 427 -33.98 -4.01 2.32
#